data_AF-A0A7Y2GSS2-F1
#
_entry.id   AF-A0A7Y2GSS2-F1
#
_cell.length_a   1.000
_cell.length_b   1.000
_cell.length_c   1.000
_cell.angle_alpha   90.00
_cell.angle_beta   90.00
_cell.angle_gamma   90.00
#
_symmetry.space_group_name_H-M   'P 1'
#
loop_
_entity.id
_entity.type
_entity.pdbx_description
1 polymer ?
#
loop_
_entity_poly.entity_id
_entity_poly.type
_entity_poly.pdbx_seq_one_letter_code
_entity_poly.pdbx_strand_id
1 'polypeptide(L)'
;MISSAGELKFTGPLAAERAVADVAAATLRRLAQIDTTDFSTEQLAEHSLEMVRASDRARTVGARFMAYADANAAALTKGAHTMSGLANSECGVSRRQGASLNLLGTAPDRYPRFYIALLEGRIGPGHIEVLHPVWKKVDKHQFNACEQQLVELAELCTPE
;
A
#
# COMPACT_ATOMS: atom_id res chain seq x y z
N MET A 1 32.03 14.10 -3.12
CA MET A 1 31.23 14.11 -4.36
C MET A 1 30.45 12.80 -4.41
N ILE A 2 29.21 12.81 -3.94
CA ILE A 2 28.32 11.64 -4.04
C ILE A 2 27.78 11.66 -5.47
N SER A 3 28.19 10.68 -6.27
CA SER A 3 27.65 10.43 -7.60
C SER A 3 26.14 10.33 -7.49
N SER A 4 25.43 11.22 -8.19
CA SER A 4 24.01 11.13 -8.47
C SER A 4 23.77 9.78 -9.15
N ALA A 5 23.32 8.79 -8.39
CA ALA A 5 22.84 7.54 -8.95
C ALA A 5 21.73 7.91 -9.94
N GLY A 6 21.99 7.68 -11.22
CA GLY A 6 21.02 7.97 -12.28
C GLY A 6 19.69 7.33 -11.93
N GLU A 7 18.61 8.06 -12.14
CA GLU A 7 17.24 7.56 -11.98
C GLU A 7 17.12 6.24 -12.74
N LEU A 8 17.16 5.13 -12.00
CA LEU A 8 16.82 3.82 -12.53
C LEU A 8 15.36 3.91 -12.94
N LYS A 9 15.11 4.15 -14.24
CA LYS A 9 13.77 4.03 -14.81
C LYS A 9 13.40 2.55 -14.75
N PHE A 10 12.72 2.18 -13.67
CA PHE A 10 12.16 0.85 -13.53
C PHE A 10 11.12 0.65 -14.63
N THR A 11 11.33 -0.36 -15.48
CA THR A 11 10.40 -0.75 -16.54
C THR A 11 9.78 -2.10 -16.21
N GLY A 12 8.50 -2.29 -16.56
CA GLY A 12 7.77 -3.54 -16.36
C GLY A 12 6.52 -3.41 -15.48
N PRO A 13 5.81 -4.53 -15.27
CA PRO A 13 4.67 -4.56 -14.35
C PRO A 13 5.16 -4.21 -12.94
N LEU A 14 4.41 -3.38 -12.23
CA LEU A 14 4.70 -2.89 -10.87
C LEU A 14 5.84 -1.85 -10.73
N ALA A 15 6.19 -1.14 -11.81
CA ALA A 15 7.26 -0.13 -11.76
C ALA A 15 6.96 1.02 -10.76
N ALA A 16 5.70 1.48 -10.70
CA ALA A 16 5.29 2.53 -9.77
C ALA A 16 5.38 2.05 -8.31
N GLU A 17 4.92 0.82 -8.05
CA GLU A 17 4.97 0.16 -6.76
C GLU A 17 6.40 -0.04 -6.27
N ARG A 18 7.33 -0.37 -7.19
CA ARG A 18 8.75 -0.48 -6.86
C ARG A 18 9.35 0.87 -6.45
N ALA A 19 9.06 1.92 -7.20
CA ALA A 19 9.53 3.27 -6.85
C ALA A 19 9.03 3.68 -5.46
N VAL A 20 7.75 3.41 -5.15
CA VAL A 20 7.18 3.66 -3.81
C VAL A 20 7.83 2.79 -2.74
N ALA A 21 8.11 1.52 -3.02
CA ALA A 21 8.82 0.63 -2.09
C ALA A 21 10.23 1.16 -1.75
N ASP A 22 10.97 1.64 -2.75
CA ASP A 22 12.31 2.19 -2.57
C ASP A 22 12.28 3.47 -1.73
N VAL A 23 11.35 4.38 -2.01
CA VAL A 23 11.15 5.60 -1.22
C VAL A 23 10.77 5.25 0.22
N ALA A 24 9.81 4.34 0.43
CA ALA A 24 9.40 3.91 1.76
C ALA A 24 10.55 3.28 2.55
N ALA A 25 11.35 2.41 1.91
CA ALA A 25 12.52 1.79 2.52
C ALA A 25 13.59 2.83 2.87
N ALA A 26 13.85 3.81 2.00
CA ALA A 26 14.77 4.90 2.27
C ALA A 26 14.30 5.76 3.45
N THR A 27 13.02 6.11 3.51
CA THR A 27 12.42 6.86 4.63
C THR A 27 12.56 6.08 5.94
N LEU A 28 12.21 4.80 5.97
CA LEU A 28 12.33 3.97 7.19
C LEU A 28 13.79 3.86 7.66
N ARG A 29 14.75 3.67 6.74
CA ARG A 29 16.18 3.66 7.08
C ARG A 29 16.64 4.99 7.65
N ARG A 30 16.21 6.11 7.05
CA ARG A 30 16.53 7.46 7.53
C ARG A 30 15.98 7.67 8.94
N LEU A 31 14.70 7.35 9.17
CA LEU A 31 14.05 7.52 10.46
C LEU A 31 14.71 6.66 11.54
N ALA A 32 15.06 5.41 11.23
CA ALA A 32 15.74 4.51 12.16
C ALA A 32 17.13 4.98 12.62
N GLN A 33 17.76 5.92 11.90
CA GLN A 33 19.06 6.50 12.25
C GLN A 33 18.94 7.75 13.14
N ILE A 34 17.74 8.28 13.34
CA ILE A 34 17.51 9.47 14.17
C ILE A 34 17.48 9.04 15.63
N ASP A 35 18.32 9.67 16.45
CA ASP A 35 18.23 9.53 17.90
C ASP A 35 17.01 10.32 18.40
N THR A 36 16.07 9.60 19.02
CA THR A 36 14.81 10.16 19.52
C THR A 36 14.85 10.47 21.01
N THR A 37 16.01 10.37 21.67
CA THR A 37 16.15 10.49 23.13
C THR A 37 15.67 11.84 23.67
N ASP A 38 15.95 12.93 22.93
CA ASP A 38 15.64 14.31 23.35
C ASP A 38 14.38 14.90 22.67
N PHE A 39 13.55 14.06 22.03
CA PHE A 39 12.36 14.54 21.34
C PHE A 39 11.32 15.07 22.33
N SER A 40 10.71 16.21 21.98
CA SER A 40 9.44 16.61 22.60
C SER A 40 8.34 15.62 22.22
N THR A 41 7.22 15.65 22.96
CA THR A 41 6.05 14.79 22.65
C THR A 41 5.56 15.01 21.22
N GLU A 42 5.55 16.27 20.75
CA GLU A 42 5.13 16.64 19.40
C GLU A 42 6.09 16.08 18.35
N GLN A 43 7.40 16.22 18.57
CA GLN A 43 8.42 15.69 17.67
C GLN A 43 8.37 14.16 17.59
N LEU A 44 8.11 13.50 18.72
CA LEU A 44 7.95 12.05 18.76
C LEU A 44 6.68 11.60 18.01
N ALA A 45 5.59 12.37 18.12
CA ALA A 45 4.36 12.11 17.39
C ALA A 45 4.58 12.25 15.87
N GLU A 46 5.20 13.34 15.41
CA GLU A 46 5.53 13.56 14.00
C GLU A 46 6.44 12.45 13.44
N HIS A 47 7.49 12.09 14.19
CA HIS A 47 8.39 11.01 13.80
C HIS A 47 7.66 9.66 13.68
N SER A 48 6.80 9.36 14.66
CA SER A 48 6.00 8.13 14.66
C SER A 48 5.01 8.11 13.50
N LEU A 49 4.36 9.23 13.19
CA LEU A 49 3.46 9.36 12.05
C LEU A 49 4.21 9.12 10.73
N GLU A 50 5.41 9.68 10.57
CA GLU A 50 6.20 9.46 9.37
C GLU A 50 6.61 7.99 9.21
N MET A 51 7.02 7.34 10.30
CA MET A 51 7.33 5.90 10.31
C MET A 51 6.11 5.07 9.91
N VAL A 52 4.93 5.36 10.47
CA VAL A 52 3.68 4.66 10.15
C VAL A 52 3.32 4.85 8.68
N ARG A 53 3.37 6.08 8.16
CA ARG A 53 3.08 6.39 6.74
C ARG A 53 4.02 5.63 5.81
N ALA A 54 5.33 5.59 6.11
CA ALA A 54 6.30 4.85 5.31
C ALA A 54 6.07 3.33 5.37
N SER A 55 5.78 2.80 6.57
CA SER A 55 5.45 1.38 6.77
C SER A 55 4.18 0.97 6.02
N ASP A 56 3.12 1.79 6.05
CA ASP A 56 1.87 1.51 5.36
C ASP A 56 2.01 1.52 3.84
N ARG A 57 2.84 2.42 3.29
CA ARG A 57 3.19 2.40 1.86
C ARG A 57 3.93 1.11 1.50
N ALA A 58 4.95 0.73 2.29
CA ALA A 58 5.69 -0.52 2.09
C ALA A 58 4.77 -1.75 2.17
N ARG A 59 3.83 -1.76 3.12
CA ARG A 59 2.81 -2.82 3.27
C ARG A 59 1.92 -2.93 2.04
N THR A 60 1.48 -1.80 1.49
CA THR A 60 0.56 -1.80 0.35
C THR A 60 1.23 -2.23 -0.94
N VAL A 61 2.46 -1.79 -1.21
CA VAL A 61 3.21 -2.28 -2.35
C VAL A 61 3.55 -3.76 -2.19
N GLY A 62 3.95 -4.20 -1.00
CA GLY A 62 4.19 -5.62 -0.70
C GLY A 62 2.96 -6.49 -0.96
N ALA A 63 1.78 -6.04 -0.53
CA ALA A 63 0.52 -6.69 -0.85
C ALA A 63 0.26 -6.78 -2.36
N ARG A 64 0.62 -5.75 -3.12
CA ARG A 64 0.48 -5.77 -4.58
C ARG A 64 1.44 -6.75 -5.25
N PHE A 65 2.71 -6.80 -4.81
CA PHE A 65 3.67 -7.79 -5.30
C PHE A 65 3.18 -9.22 -5.06
N MET A 66 2.63 -9.50 -3.88
CA MET A 66 2.04 -10.80 -3.56
C MET A 66 0.86 -11.13 -4.47
N ALA A 67 -0.09 -10.21 -4.64
CA ALA A 67 -1.26 -10.43 -5.50
C ALA A 67 -0.87 -10.67 -6.97
N TYR A 68 0.13 -9.95 -7.47
CA TYR A 68 0.65 -10.15 -8.82
C TYR A 68 1.34 -11.51 -8.98
N ALA A 69 2.15 -11.92 -7.99
CA ALA A 69 2.78 -13.24 -7.97
C ALA A 69 1.73 -14.37 -7.92
N ASP A 70 0.69 -14.21 -7.10
CA ASP A 70 -0.46 -15.12 -7.01
C ASP A 70 -1.16 -15.30 -8.36
N ALA A 71 -1.46 -14.20 -9.05
CA ALA A 71 -2.11 -14.24 -10.35
C ALA A 71 -1.26 -14.96 -11.42
N ASN A 72 0.05 -14.71 -11.43
CA ASN A 72 0.97 -15.39 -12.33
C ASN A 72 1.13 -16.88 -12.01
N ALA A 73 1.23 -17.24 -10.73
CA ALA A 73 1.30 -18.63 -10.30
C ALA A 73 0.02 -19.38 -10.71
N ALA A 74 -1.15 -18.82 -10.43
CA ALA A 74 -2.43 -19.41 -10.80
C ALA A 74 -2.59 -19.59 -12.33
N ALA A 75 -2.04 -18.68 -13.14
CA ALA A 75 -2.04 -18.82 -14.59
C ALA A 75 -1.17 -20.00 -15.09
N LEU A 76 -0.09 -20.31 -14.38
CA LEU A 76 0.85 -21.39 -14.73
C LEU A 76 0.39 -22.76 -14.24
N THR A 77 -0.30 -22.81 -13.11
CA THR A 77 -0.75 -24.05 -12.48
C THR A 77 -2.26 -24.09 -12.48
N LYS A 78 -2.88 -24.84 -13.42
CA LYS A 78 -4.32 -25.12 -13.40
C LYS A 78 -4.72 -25.69 -12.02
N GLY A 79 -5.19 -24.83 -11.11
CA GLY A 79 -5.71 -25.22 -9.80
C GLY A 79 -4.73 -25.27 -8.60
N ALA A 80 -3.57 -24.59 -8.60
CA ALA A 80 -2.79 -24.51 -7.36
C ALA A 80 -3.43 -23.57 -6.33
N HIS A 81 -3.37 -23.96 -5.06
CA HIS A 81 -3.84 -23.17 -3.91
C HIS A 81 -3.10 -21.83 -3.82
N THR A 82 -3.78 -20.80 -3.30
CA THR A 82 -3.28 -19.41 -3.26
C THR A 82 -1.95 -19.32 -2.49
N MET A 83 -0.92 -18.70 -3.09
CA MET A 83 0.34 -18.37 -2.41
C MET A 83 0.10 -17.44 -1.22
N SER A 84 -0.97 -16.64 -1.26
CA SER A 84 -1.51 -15.94 -0.10
C SER A 84 -1.71 -16.85 1.13
N GLY A 85 -2.19 -18.09 0.96
CA GLY A 85 -2.37 -19.05 2.05
C GLY A 85 -1.04 -19.54 2.63
N LEU A 86 -0.09 -19.87 1.76
CA LEU A 86 1.27 -20.29 2.14
C LEU A 86 2.03 -19.17 2.84
N ALA A 87 2.05 -17.97 2.27
CA ALA A 87 2.70 -16.80 2.87
C ALA A 87 2.10 -16.44 4.24
N ASN A 88 0.76 -16.54 4.39
CA ASN A 88 0.14 -16.33 5.70
C ASN A 88 0.58 -17.41 6.72
N SER A 89 0.75 -18.66 6.30
CA SER A 89 1.19 -19.76 7.16
C SER A 89 2.69 -19.69 7.51
N GLU A 90 3.54 -19.28 6.58
CA GLU A 90 4.99 -19.20 6.77
C GLU A 90 5.41 -17.93 7.51
N CYS A 91 4.75 -16.80 7.24
CA CYS A 91 5.09 -15.50 7.85
C CYS A 91 4.38 -15.24 9.19
N GLY A 92 3.58 -16.19 9.70
CA GLY A 92 2.86 -16.03 10.97
C GLY A 92 1.86 -14.87 10.98
N VAL A 93 1.28 -14.54 9.83
CA VAL A 93 0.40 -13.37 9.69
C VAL A 93 -0.98 -13.70 10.25
N SER A 94 -1.51 -12.81 11.11
CA SER A 94 -2.87 -12.99 11.64
C SER A 94 -3.91 -13.01 10.52
N ARG A 95 -5.02 -13.75 10.69
CA ARG A 95 -6.10 -13.80 9.68
C ARG A 95 -6.61 -12.41 9.27
N ARG A 96 -6.73 -11.51 10.24
CA ARG A 96 -7.17 -10.12 9.99
C ARG A 96 -6.18 -9.37 9.10
N GLN A 97 -4.89 -9.50 9.39
CA GLN A 97 -3.83 -8.87 8.62
C GLN A 97 -3.73 -9.48 7.22
N GLY A 98 -3.87 -10.81 7.07
CA GLY A 98 -3.93 -11.46 5.76
C GLY A 98 -5.11 -10.99 4.90
N ALA A 99 -6.28 -10.76 5.51
CA ALA A 99 -7.44 -10.21 4.81
C ALA A 99 -7.21 -8.75 4.34
N SER A 100 -6.60 -7.92 5.18
CA SER A 100 -6.23 -6.53 4.83
C SER A 100 -5.21 -6.52 3.69
N LEU A 101 -4.17 -7.37 3.74
CA LEU A 101 -3.19 -7.49 2.65
C LEU A 101 -3.83 -7.94 1.34
N ASN A 102 -4.70 -8.95 1.35
CA ASN A 102 -5.40 -9.37 0.14
C ASN A 102 -6.28 -8.24 -0.44
N LEU A 103 -6.96 -7.51 0.43
CA LEU A 103 -7.75 -6.34 0.01
C LEU A 103 -6.86 -5.28 -0.65
N LEU A 104 -5.73 -4.92 -0.04
CA LEU A 104 -4.79 -3.95 -0.60
C LEU A 104 -4.13 -4.43 -1.89
N GLY A 105 -3.79 -5.72 -2.01
CA GLY A 105 -3.17 -6.28 -3.21
C GLY A 105 -4.11 -6.32 -4.42
N THR A 106 -5.41 -6.49 -4.18
CA THR A 106 -6.48 -6.51 -5.20
C THR A 106 -7.17 -5.16 -5.39
N ALA A 107 -6.70 -4.13 -4.67
CA ALA A 107 -7.18 -2.76 -4.77
C ALA A 107 -7.21 -2.19 -6.20
N PRO A 108 -6.13 -2.33 -7.00
CA PRO A 108 -6.08 -1.69 -8.32
C PRO A 108 -7.18 -2.18 -9.25
N ASP A 109 -7.62 -3.43 -9.07
CA ASP A 109 -8.61 -4.09 -9.91
C ASP A 109 -10.05 -3.66 -9.54
N ARG A 110 -10.24 -3.09 -8.35
CA ARG A 110 -11.56 -2.75 -7.78
C ARG A 110 -11.81 -1.24 -7.69
N TYR A 111 -10.79 -0.49 -7.28
CA TYR A 111 -10.84 0.96 -7.04
C TYR A 111 -9.49 1.58 -7.47
N PRO A 112 -9.25 1.71 -8.78
CA PRO A 112 -7.96 2.12 -9.34
C PRO A 112 -7.54 3.54 -8.94
N ARG A 113 -8.48 4.50 -8.77
CA ARG A 113 -8.12 5.87 -8.37
C ARG A 113 -7.71 5.94 -6.90
N PHE A 114 -8.41 5.21 -6.03
CA PHE A 114 -7.99 5.06 -4.63
C PHE A 114 -6.61 4.42 -4.53
N TYR A 115 -6.33 3.43 -5.38
CA TYR A 115 -5.01 2.81 -5.38
C TYR A 115 -3.90 3.79 -5.77
N ILE A 116 -4.12 4.60 -6.81
CA ILE A 116 -3.18 5.66 -7.21
C ILE A 116 -2.97 6.67 -6.08
N ALA A 117 -4.05 7.17 -5.48
CA ALA A 117 -3.97 8.11 -4.36
C ALA A 117 -3.23 7.53 -3.15
N LEU A 118 -3.39 6.23 -2.89
CA LEU A 118 -2.64 5.54 -1.85
C LEU A 118 -1.15 5.44 -2.19
N LEU A 119 -0.79 5.08 -3.43
CA LEU A 119 0.61 5.03 -3.86
C LEU A 119 1.30 6.38 -3.74
N GLU A 120 0.58 7.46 -4.05
CA GLU A 120 1.05 8.83 -3.90
C GLU A 120 1.09 9.31 -2.44
N GLY A 121 0.54 8.52 -1.51
CA GLY A 121 0.47 8.85 -0.09
C GLY A 121 -0.53 9.94 0.27
N ARG A 122 -1.46 10.28 -0.65
CA ARG A 122 -2.54 11.25 -0.42
C ARG A 122 -3.60 10.70 0.55
N ILE A 123 -3.75 9.38 0.58
CA ILE A 123 -4.67 8.68 1.49
C ILE A 123 -3.99 7.45 2.10
N GLY A 124 -4.45 7.04 3.29
CA GLY A 124 -3.97 5.83 3.96
C GLY A 124 -4.76 4.54 3.62
N PRO A 125 -4.22 3.35 3.91
CA PRO A 125 -4.89 2.05 3.72
C PRO A 125 -6.26 1.93 4.40
N GLY A 126 -6.47 2.63 5.52
CA GLY A 126 -7.75 2.64 6.24
C GLY A 126 -8.92 3.13 5.38
N HIS A 127 -8.68 4.03 4.42
CA HIS A 127 -9.72 4.50 3.50
C HIS A 127 -10.26 3.37 2.62
N ILE A 128 -9.38 2.46 2.17
CA ILE A 128 -9.78 1.29 1.41
C ILE A 128 -10.61 0.33 2.27
N GLU A 129 -10.22 0.13 3.54
CA GLU A 129 -10.95 -0.75 4.46
C GLU A 129 -12.38 -0.24 4.72
N VAL A 130 -12.55 1.08 4.84
CA VAL A 130 -13.86 1.74 5.01
C VAL A 130 -14.69 1.69 3.73
N LEU A 131 -14.06 1.85 2.56
CA LEU A 131 -14.75 1.90 1.27
C LEU A 131 -15.18 0.52 0.76
N HIS A 132 -14.43 -0.53 1.09
CA HIS A 132 -14.64 -1.87 0.54
C HIS A 132 -16.06 -2.45 0.78
N PRO A 133 -16.69 -2.29 1.96
CA PRO A 133 -18.08 -2.70 2.16
C PRO A 133 -19.09 -1.94 1.29
N VAL A 134 -18.83 -0.67 0.97
CA VAL A 134 -19.70 0.16 0.12
C VAL A 134 -19.62 -0.31 -1.33
N TRP A 135 -18.41 -0.54 -1.83
CA TRP A 135 -18.18 -1.04 -3.19
C TRP A 135 -18.96 -2.33 -3.49
N LYS A 136 -19.11 -3.23 -2.49
CA LYS A 136 -19.88 -4.47 -2.64
C LYS A 136 -21.40 -4.28 -2.74
N LYS A 137 -21.91 -3.11 -2.38
CA LYS A 137 -23.35 -2.81 -2.28
C LYS A 137 -23.84 -1.86 -3.38
N VAL A 138 -22.93 -1.28 -4.15
CA VAL A 138 -23.22 -0.29 -5.19
C VAL A 138 -22.86 -0.88 -6.55
N ASP A 139 -23.59 -0.48 -7.59
CA ASP A 139 -23.26 -0.86 -8.96
C ASP A 139 -21.85 -0.36 -9.34
N LYS A 140 -21.10 -1.19 -10.07
CA LYS A 140 -19.71 -0.89 -10.44
C LYS A 140 -19.60 0.39 -11.27
N HIS A 141 -20.53 0.64 -12.19
CA HIS A 141 -20.49 1.83 -13.02
C HIS A 141 -20.80 3.09 -12.21
N GLN A 142 -21.79 3.02 -11.31
CA GLN A 142 -22.10 4.11 -10.38
C GLN A 142 -20.91 4.42 -9.48
N PHE A 143 -20.27 3.40 -8.93
CA PHE A 143 -19.08 3.56 -8.10
C PHE A 143 -17.95 4.23 -8.90
N ASN A 144 -17.63 3.71 -10.08
CA ASN A 144 -16.57 4.25 -10.93
C ASN A 144 -16.82 5.69 -11.37
N ALA A 145 -18.09 6.09 -11.54
CA ALA A 145 -18.48 7.46 -11.87
C ALA A 145 -18.22 8.44 -10.70
N CYS A 146 -18.31 7.95 -9.46
CA CYS A 146 -18.11 8.75 -8.26
C CYS A 146 -16.71 8.58 -7.63
N GLU A 147 -15.88 7.67 -8.15
CA GLU A 147 -14.63 7.27 -7.51
C GLU A 147 -13.69 8.47 -7.31
N GLN A 148 -13.64 9.40 -8.26
CA GLN A 148 -12.83 10.61 -8.15
C GLN A 148 -13.24 11.49 -6.97
N GLN A 149 -14.53 11.76 -6.83
CA GLN A 149 -15.06 12.59 -5.74
C GLN A 149 -14.89 11.89 -4.39
N LEU A 150 -14.95 10.55 -4.37
CA LEU A 150 -14.68 9.77 -3.18
C LEU A 150 -13.20 9.85 -2.76
N VAL A 151 -12.26 9.90 -3.72
CA VAL A 151 -10.84 10.15 -3.43
C VAL A 151 -10.65 11.55 -2.86
N GLU A 152 -11.23 12.57 -3.48
CA GLU A 152 -11.16 13.96 -3.00
C GLU A 152 -11.71 14.09 -1.57
N LEU A 153 -12.83 13.42 -1.28
CA LEU A 153 -13.38 13.35 0.07
C LEU A 153 -12.42 12.65 1.05
N ALA A 154 -11.82 11.52 0.64
CA ALA A 154 -10.88 10.79 1.48
C ALA A 154 -9.62 11.62 1.81
N GLU A 155 -9.16 12.45 0.88
CA GLU A 155 -8.05 13.38 1.11
C GLU A 155 -8.39 14.44 2.15
N LEU A 156 -9.57 15.05 2.04
CA LEU A 156 -10.05 16.01 3.03
C LEU A 156 -10.21 15.40 4.43
N CYS A 157 -10.44 14.09 4.50
CA CYS A 157 -10.56 13.36 5.76
C CYS A 157 -9.23 12.76 6.25
N THR A 158 -8.13 12.91 5.50
CA THR A 158 -6.82 12.42 5.92
C THR A 158 -6.15 13.50 6.79
N PRO A 159 -5.84 13.20 8.07
CA PRO A 159 -5.17 14.17 8.93
C PRO A 159 -3.76 14.51 8.41
N GLU A 160 -3.42 15.81 8.40
CA GLU A 160 -2.11 16.37 8.00
C GLU A 160 -0.93 15.77 8.77
#